data_AF-A0A930QP51-F1
#
_entry.id   AF-A0A930QP51-F1
#
_cell.length_a   1.000
_cell.length_b   1.000
_cell.length_c   1.000
_cell.angle_alpha   90.00
_cell.angle_beta   90.00
_cell.angle_gamma   90.00
#
_symmetry.space_group_name_H-M   'P 1'
#
loop_
_entity.id
_entity.type
_entity.pdbx_description
1 polymer ?
#
loop_
_entity_poly.entity_id
_entity_poly.type
_entity_poly.pdbx_seq_one_letter_code
_entity_poly.pdbx_strand_id
1 'polypeptide(L)' 'MKKLKAGIVGCGGIANGKHMPAMKKSGLYELVAFCDIVIERAEAAKEKFGEKDAAVFE' A
#
# COMPACT_ATOMS: atom_id res chain seq x y z
N MET A 1 21.01 -1.77 3.02
CA MET A 1 20.35 -0.83 2.09
C MET A 1 19.09 -0.29 2.73
N LYS A 2 18.74 0.97 2.52
CA LYS A 2 17.53 1.59 3.07
C LYS A 2 16.33 1.24 2.19
N LYS A 3 15.20 0.84 2.79
CA LYS A 3 13.97 0.57 2.05
C LYS A 3 13.40 1.87 1.46
N LEU A 4 12.76 1.77 0.30
CA LEU A 4 12.07 2.87 -0.36
C LEU A 4 10.69 3.06 0.26
N LYS A 5 10.36 4.30 0.64
CA LYS A 5 9.02 4.65 1.07
C LYS A 5 8.13 4.84 -0.16
N ALA A 6 7.02 4.13 -0.22
CA ALA A 6 6.09 4.21 -1.34
C ALA A 6 4.66 4.46 -0.87
N GLY A 7 3.90 5.18 -1.70
CA GLY A 7 2.47 5.37 -1.56
C GLY A 7 1.73 4.70 -2.72
N ILE A 8 0.55 4.16 -2.45
CA ILE A 8 -0.33 3.55 -3.46
C ILE A 8 -1.51 4.47 -3.72
N VAL A 9 -1.73 4.86 -4.97
CA VAL A 9 -2.92 5.59 -5.44
C VAL A 9 -3.72 4.65 -6.35
N GLY A 10 -4.94 4.32 -5.93
CA GLY A 10 -5.77 3.27 -6.53
C GLY A 10 -5.49 1.90 -5.91
N CYS A 11 -6.25 1.56 -4.87
CA CYS A 11 -6.24 0.29 -4.16
C CYS A 11 -7.19 -0.75 -4.82
N GLY A 12 -7.19 -0.80 -6.14
CA GLY A 12 -7.99 -1.74 -6.94
C GLY A 12 -7.38 -3.13 -7.11
N GLY A 13 -7.89 -3.89 -8.08
CA GLY A 13 -7.50 -5.30 -8.29
C GLY A 13 -6.03 -5.51 -8.63
N ILE A 14 -5.41 -4.66 -9.46
CA ILE A 14 -4.00 -4.78 -9.84
C ILE A 14 -3.08 -4.48 -8.65
N ALA A 15 -3.40 -3.44 -7.87
CA ALA A 15 -2.66 -3.09 -6.67
C ALA A 15 -2.68 -4.25 -5.66
N ASN A 16 -3.87 -4.80 -5.39
CA ASN A 16 -4.07 -5.90 -4.44
C ASN A 16 -3.54 -7.26 -4.91
N GLY A 17 -3.67 -7.56 -6.21
CA GLY A 17 -3.32 -8.86 -6.77
C GLY A 17 -1.86 -8.98 -7.20
N LYS A 18 -1.19 -7.87 -7.54
CA LYS A 18 0.15 -7.88 -8.13
C LYS A 18 1.13 -6.93 -7.43
N HIS A 19 0.87 -5.63 -7.42
CA HIS A 19 1.87 -4.65 -6.97
C HIS A 19 2.20 -4.79 -5.48
N MET A 20 1.21 -4.68 -4.59
CA MET A 20 1.45 -4.73 -3.14
C MET A 20 2.04 -6.08 -2.67
N PRO A 21 1.56 -7.25 -3.16
CA PRO A 21 2.22 -8.53 -2.86
C PRO A 21 3.68 -8.60 -3.34
N ALA A 22 3.98 -8.14 -4.56
CA ALA A 22 5.33 -8.14 -5.09
C ALA A 22 6.26 -7.19 -4.33
N MET A 23 5.77 -6.00 -3.97
CA MET A 23 6.50 -5.03 -3.15
C MET A 23 6.83 -5.61 -1.77
N LYS A 24 5.84 -6.21 -1.10
CA LYS A 24 6.03 -6.89 0.20
C LYS A 24 7.04 -8.03 0.09
N LYS A 25 6.93 -8.86 -0.95
CA LYS A 25 7.86 -9.97 -1.21
C LYS A 25 9.29 -9.50 -1.50
N SER A 26 9.45 -8.37 -2.19
CA SER A 26 10.78 -7.84 -2.51
C SER A 26 11.56 -7.39 -1.26
N GLY A 27 10.85 -6.98 -0.19
CA GLY A 27 11.48 -6.41 1.00
C GLY A 27 12.17 -5.06 0.78
N LEU A 28 12.06 -4.48 -0.41
CA LEU A 28 12.70 -3.22 -0.80
C LEU A 28 11.86 -1.99 -0.45
N TYR A 29 10.59 -2.18 -0.07
CA TYR A 29 9.64 -1.09 0.12
C TYR A 29 9.03 -1.07 1.52
N GLU A 30 8.71 0.13 1.97
CA GLU A 30 7.86 0.45 3.11
C GLU A 30 6.63 1.17 2.55
N LEU A 31 5.45 0.56 2.66
CA LEU A 31 4.21 1.16 2.18
C LEU A 31 3.66 2.09 3.26
N VAL A 32 3.81 3.40 3.04
CA VAL A 32 3.56 4.44 4.05
C VAL A 32 2.31 5.28 3.75
N ALA A 33 1.67 5.08 2.59
CA ALA A 33 0.46 5.81 2.22
C ALA A 33 -0.42 4.98 1.28
N PHE A 34 -1.74 5.09 1.45
CA PHE A 34 -2.74 4.47 0.60
C PHE A 34 -3.82 5.50 0.28
N CYS A 35 -4.24 5.58 -0.98
CA CYS A 35 -5.23 6.52 -1.47
C CYS A 35 -6.17 5.80 -2.45
N ASP A 36 -7.47 5.94 -2.25
CA ASP A 36 -8.49 5.44 -3.17
C ASP A 36 -9.77 6.24 -2.98
N ILE A 37 -10.47 6.51 -4.09
CA ILE A 37 -11.78 7.17 -4.08
C ILE A 37 -12.83 6.42 -3.26
N VAL A 38 -12.62 5.13 -3.00
CA VAL A 38 -13.37 4.32 -2.05
C VAL A 38 -12.49 4.11 -0.82
N ILE A 39 -12.68 4.94 0.21
CA ILE A 39 -11.83 4.97 1.41
C ILE A 39 -11.62 3.59 2.06
N GLU A 40 -12.66 2.75 2.08
CA GLU A 40 -12.63 1.39 2.62
C GLU A 40 -11.58 0.50 1.91
N ARG A 41 -11.33 0.74 0.61
CA ARG A 41 -10.28 0.03 -0.14
C ARG A 41 -8.89 0.46 0.29
N ALA A 42 -8.70 1.74 0.55
CA ALA A 42 -7.43 2.27 1.02
C ALA A 42 -7.14 1.80 2.47
N GLU A 43 -8.15 1.76 3.33
CA GLU A 43 -8.06 1.20 4.68
C GLU A 43 -7.74 -0.30 4.66
N ALA A 44 -8.46 -1.09 3.87
CA ALA A 44 -8.19 -2.52 3.73
C ALA A 44 -6.77 -2.79 3.16
N ALA A 45 -6.31 -1.97 2.22
CA ALA A 45 -4.96 -2.07 1.68
C ALA A 45 -3.89 -1.73 2.73
N LYS A 46 -4.12 -0.69 3.55
CA LYS A 46 -3.27 -0.34 4.69
C LYS A 46 -3.19 -1.49 5.68
N GLU A 47 -4.30 -2.05 6.11
CA GLU A 47 -4.30 -3.17 7.08
C GLU A 47 -3.50 -4.37 6.57
N LYS A 48 -3.61 -4.67 5.27
CA LYS A 48 -3.01 -5.87 4.69
C LYS A 48 -1.53 -5.72 4.32
N PHE A 49 -1.14 -4.53 3.87
CA PHE A 49 0.17 -4.29 3.26
C PHE A 49 0.95 -3.11 3.83
N GLY A 50 0.29 -2.21 4.55
CA GLY A 50 0.89 -0.99 5.08
C GLY A 50 1.79 -1.21 6.29
N GLU A 51 2.66 -0.24 6.51
CA GLU A 51 3.36 -0.07 7.77
C GLU A 51 2.40 0.49 8.85
N LYS A 52 2.75 0.31 10.13
CA LYS A 52 1.89 0.71 11.27
C LYS A 52 1.40 2.16 11.19
N ASP A 53 2.28 3.05 10.73
CA ASP A 53 2.03 4.49 10.66
C ASP A 53 1.63 4.95 9.25
N ALA A 54 1.20 4.02 8.38
CA ALA A 54 0.80 4.37 7.04
C ALA A 54 -0.44 5.28 7.06
N ALA A 55 -0.40 6.34 6.26
CA ALA A 55 -1.52 7.26 6.10
C ALA A 55 -2.54 6.73 5.09
N VAL A 56 -3.81 7.11 5.29
CA VAL A 56 -4.91 6.79 4.38
C VAL A 56 -5.51 8.10 3.88
N PHE A 57 -5.80 8.17 2.58
CA PHE A 57 -6.39 9.32 1.91
C PHE A 57 -7.55 8.88 1.01
N GLU A 58 -8.48 9.79 0.74
CA GLU A 58 -9.55 9.65 -0.27
C GLU A 58 -9.14 10.33 -1.57
#